data_AF-A0A358KM85-F1
#
_entry.id   AF-A0A358KM85-F1
#
_cell.length_a   1.000
_cell.length_b   1.000
_cell.length_c   1.000
_cell.angle_alpha   90.00
_cell.angle_beta   90.00
_cell.angle_gamma   90.00
#
_symmetry.space_group_name_H-M   'P 1'
#
loop_
_entity.id
_entity.type
_entity.pdbx_description
1 polymer ?
#
loop_
_entity_poly.entity_id
_entity_poly.type
_entity_poly.pdbx_seq_one_letter_code
_entity_poly.pdbx_strand_id
1 'polypeptide(L)'
;MNWKKLLLAGVILGGLVVVIFHTTQVRATNVTIDKNLSVTPSIISFATVFPGEVNFRPLDINLSSTFLNDQYRDDVEYHISQLVMPKIISDDDYCQSNPTDYTRCYPSLCPYLSKEADGTPGNDTGVAAFHDPLLPTSIALGRLAKSDNDTSDNWVIDLHTPCFVGECDQTQDTPPEYQLDPSLNGEKFGCNLQIIVDKISCVDGSEVVLPQPPPSPVAPPCANPNPEGDLTGVITSRANGTATVTNKSNTCSYLVGYASYKEVDTNIDHQIYFSSDMKVIGPDGTISLAIDVPTCAYQQDLFYGNLIESFAGGIRYGTRKLSSNHNESKGFCPAICAPQLVTRTQGFWKTHTSFTSNVFANQLGGSMTVGTGGHVRTITNSTGNGNSRLFGAYYSSISKKTNNQNRSALDKARMRLLRQLVTAKINCAAFTCAPAIQIMITSADQAYATGTSSQILNYAGQLDNYNNSGNGGTIPAALGPVGSSTPATSQARANKVFWNTP
;
A
#
# COMPACT_ATOMS: atom_id res chain seq x y z
N MET A 1 73.43 56.60 30.60
CA MET A 1 73.33 57.79 29.72
C MET A 1 72.61 57.36 28.44
N ASN A 2 71.53 58.09 28.10
CA ASN A 2 70.59 57.99 26.96
C ASN A 2 71.12 57.41 25.62
N TRP A 3 70.43 56.42 25.02
CA TRP A 3 69.37 56.50 23.97
C TRP A 3 69.89 56.72 22.54
N LYS A 4 69.76 55.70 21.65
CA LYS A 4 69.06 55.72 20.34
C LYS A 4 69.16 54.35 19.62
N LYS A 5 68.01 53.66 19.64
CA LYS A 5 67.40 52.73 18.66
C LYS A 5 68.28 52.18 17.52
N LEU A 6 68.22 50.87 17.30
CA LEU A 6 67.45 50.29 16.18
C LEU A 6 67.21 48.78 16.38
N LEU A 7 65.96 48.40 16.17
CA LEU A 7 65.38 47.07 16.27
C LEU A 7 65.84 46.17 15.11
N LEU A 8 66.12 44.90 15.40
CA LEU A 8 65.66 43.77 14.58
C LEU A 8 65.76 42.49 15.42
N ALA A 9 64.60 41.94 15.75
CA ALA A 9 64.43 40.67 16.47
C ALA A 9 64.41 39.52 15.47
N GLY A 10 65.35 38.57 15.61
CA GLY A 10 65.31 37.25 14.98
C GLY A 10 64.76 36.23 15.98
N VAL A 11 63.54 35.75 15.71
CA VAL A 11 62.82 34.77 16.51
C VAL A 11 63.26 33.34 16.15
N ILE A 12 63.29 32.53 17.19
CA ILE A 12 63.70 31.13 17.33
C ILE A 12 62.87 30.20 16.43
N LEU A 13 63.55 29.29 15.72
CA LEU A 13 62.99 28.16 14.99
C LEU A 13 62.41 27.13 15.98
N GLY A 14 61.09 27.16 16.18
CA GLY A 14 60.31 26.04 16.72
C GLY A 14 59.58 25.36 15.55
N GLY A 15 59.83 24.06 15.34
CA GLY A 15 59.21 23.27 14.30
C GLY A 15 57.68 23.26 14.43
N LEU A 16 57.00 23.84 13.45
CA LEU A 16 55.56 23.80 13.29
C LEU A 16 55.20 22.41 12.74
N VAL A 17 54.62 21.53 13.57
CA VAL A 17 53.91 20.35 13.07
C VAL A 17 52.66 20.87 12.37
N VAL A 18 52.69 20.89 11.04
CA VAL A 18 51.50 21.19 10.23
C VAL A 18 50.59 19.98 10.33
N VAL A 19 49.59 20.04 11.20
CA VAL A 19 48.44 19.12 11.17
C VAL A 19 47.63 19.49 9.93
N ILE A 20 47.76 18.70 8.86
CA ILE A 20 46.91 18.83 7.68
C ILE A 20 45.56 18.22 8.05
N PHE A 21 44.56 19.07 8.26
CA PHE A 21 43.18 18.62 8.44
C PHE A 21 42.64 18.16 7.09
N HIS A 22 42.44 16.85 6.95
CA HIS A 22 41.80 16.27 5.79
C HIS A 22 40.28 16.40 5.93
N THR A 23 39.60 16.71 4.83
CA THR A 23 38.17 17.06 4.81
C THR A 23 37.42 16.05 3.96
N THR A 24 36.37 15.45 4.50
CA THR A 24 35.59 14.40 3.82
C THR A 24 34.21 14.96 3.47
N GLN A 25 33.81 14.94 2.18
CA GLN A 25 32.45 15.36 1.79
C GLN A 25 31.48 14.19 1.94
N VAL A 26 30.43 14.39 2.74
CA VAL A 26 29.52 13.31 3.13
C VAL A 26 28.06 13.68 2.84
N ARG A 27 27.33 12.77 2.20
CA ARG A 27 25.90 12.92 1.90
C ARG A 27 25.15 11.62 2.17
N ALA A 28 23.99 11.71 2.78
CA ALA A 28 22.98 10.68 2.74
C ALA A 28 21.81 11.18 1.87
N THR A 29 21.31 10.33 0.98
CA THR A 29 20.14 10.65 0.13
C THR A 29 19.00 9.72 0.52
N ASN A 30 17.77 10.23 0.52
CA ASN A 30 16.58 9.40 0.67
C ASN A 30 15.89 9.30 -0.69
N VAL A 31 15.70 8.08 -1.20
CA VAL A 31 14.75 7.80 -2.28
C VAL A 31 14.06 6.46 -2.04
N THR A 32 12.86 6.54 -1.48
CA THR A 32 11.56 6.09 -2.05
C THR A 32 10.57 6.24 -0.90
N ILE A 33 9.53 7.07 -1.08
CA ILE A 33 8.53 7.31 -0.05
C ILE A 33 7.25 6.62 -0.48
N ASP A 34 6.83 5.64 0.31
CA ASP A 34 5.50 5.07 0.22
C ASP A 34 4.45 6.20 0.33
N LYS A 35 3.39 6.15 -0.49
CA LYS A 35 2.37 7.22 -0.59
C LYS A 35 1.64 7.54 0.72
N ASN A 36 1.73 6.66 1.72
CA ASN A 36 1.13 6.83 3.03
C ASN A 36 1.96 7.75 3.94
N LEU A 37 3.22 8.01 3.59
CA LEU A 37 4.15 8.84 4.35
C LEU A 37 4.57 10.10 3.58
N SER A 38 5.06 11.08 4.32
CA SER A 38 5.73 12.28 3.83
C SER A 38 7.02 12.46 4.61
N VAL A 39 8.16 12.37 3.93
CA VAL A 39 9.49 12.39 4.55
C VAL A 39 10.25 13.65 4.16
N THR A 40 10.80 14.36 5.13
CA THR A 40 11.54 15.63 4.93
C THR A 40 12.79 15.69 5.82
N PRO A 41 13.95 16.14 5.34
CA PRO A 41 14.26 16.48 3.96
C PRO A 41 14.47 15.24 3.08
N SER A 42 14.36 15.40 1.76
CA SER A 42 14.69 14.32 0.80
C SER A 42 16.20 14.06 0.67
N ILE A 43 17.04 14.98 1.15
CA ILE A 43 18.50 14.84 1.15
C ILE A 43 19.04 15.31 2.50
N ILE A 44 19.86 14.47 3.14
CA ILE A 44 20.58 14.78 4.37
C ILE A 44 22.05 15.00 4.03
N SER A 45 22.50 16.26 4.04
CA SER A 45 23.89 16.60 3.78
C SER A 45 24.63 16.91 5.07
N PHE A 46 25.70 16.17 5.32
CA PHE A 46 26.62 16.43 6.44
C PHE A 46 27.75 17.40 6.05
N ALA A 47 27.83 17.78 4.77
CA ALA A 47 28.87 18.66 4.23
C ALA A 47 30.27 18.08 4.49
N THR A 48 31.22 18.91 4.90
CA THR A 48 32.56 18.47 5.28
C THR A 48 32.60 18.18 6.77
N VAL A 49 33.10 17.01 7.15
CA VAL A 49 33.24 16.57 8.56
C VAL A 49 34.70 16.24 8.89
N PHE A 50 35.06 16.37 10.18
CA PHE A 50 36.38 15.98 10.68
C PHE A 50 36.30 14.65 11.47
N PRO A 51 37.37 13.83 11.48
CA PRO A 51 37.41 12.59 12.26
C PRO A 51 37.05 12.82 13.73
N GLY A 52 36.21 11.94 14.29
CA GLY A 52 35.75 12.04 15.68
C GLY A 52 34.61 13.05 15.90
N GLU A 53 34.16 13.79 14.88
CA GLU A 53 33.00 14.66 15.02
C GLU A 53 31.69 13.89 14.96
N VAL A 54 30.75 14.25 15.84
CA VAL A 54 29.36 13.84 15.78
C VAL A 54 28.53 14.97 15.19
N ASN A 55 27.82 14.69 14.10
CA ASN A 55 27.01 15.67 13.38
C ASN A 55 25.56 15.23 13.34
N PHE A 56 24.64 16.09 13.79
CA PHE A 56 23.21 15.80 13.91
C PHE A 56 22.43 16.41 12.74
N ARG A 57 21.50 15.67 12.13
CA ARG A 57 20.58 16.19 11.11
C ARG A 57 19.16 15.67 11.33
N PRO A 58 18.12 16.51 11.21
CA PRO A 58 16.74 16.07 11.37
C PRO A 58 16.25 15.27 10.14
N LEU A 59 15.35 14.34 10.41
CA LEU A 59 14.55 13.60 9.42
C LEU A 59 13.13 13.43 9.98
N ASP A 60 12.18 14.18 9.42
CA ASP A 60 10.79 14.12 9.82
C ASP A 60 10.05 13.11 8.94
N ILE A 61 9.41 12.12 9.56
CA ILE A 61 8.55 11.13 8.91
C ILE A 61 7.13 11.38 9.38
N ASN A 62 6.26 11.80 8.46
CA ASN A 62 4.88 12.18 8.79
C ASN A 62 3.90 11.30 8.03
N LEU A 63 2.69 11.14 8.56
CA LEU A 63 1.58 10.65 7.76
C LEU A 63 1.33 11.63 6.60
N SER A 64 1.16 11.10 5.39
CA SER A 64 0.90 11.93 4.21
C SER A 64 -0.48 12.60 4.31
N SER A 65 -0.67 13.70 3.58
CA SER A 65 -1.97 14.39 3.54
C SER A 65 -3.08 13.48 3.00
N THR A 66 -2.76 12.55 2.09
CA THR A 66 -3.72 11.56 1.59
C THR A 66 -4.10 10.56 2.67
N PHE A 67 -3.15 10.11 3.50
CA PHE A 67 -3.41 9.19 4.61
C PHE A 67 -4.22 9.86 5.74
N LEU A 68 -3.87 11.10 6.09
CA LEU A 68 -4.60 11.89 7.10
C LEU A 68 -6.06 12.12 6.71
N ASN A 69 -6.33 12.34 5.43
CA ASN A 69 -7.68 12.52 4.91
C ASN A 69 -8.44 11.20 4.65
N ASP A 70 -7.78 10.05 4.74
CA ASP A 70 -8.42 8.74 4.58
C ASP A 70 -9.11 8.33 5.90
N GLN A 71 -10.43 8.31 5.92
CA GLN A 71 -11.21 7.99 7.13
C GLN A 71 -11.13 6.51 7.56
N TYR A 72 -10.50 5.64 6.78
CA TYR A 72 -10.52 4.20 7.02
C TYR A 72 -9.18 3.62 7.47
N ARG A 73 -8.07 4.28 7.15
CA ARG A 73 -6.73 3.93 7.65
C ARG A 73 -6.51 4.55 9.02
N ASP A 74 -5.67 3.98 9.85
CA ASP A 74 -5.34 4.51 11.17
C ASP A 74 -3.83 4.61 11.36
N ASP A 75 -3.12 3.48 11.19
CA ASP A 75 -1.70 3.38 11.53
C ASP A 75 -0.84 3.00 10.33
N VAL A 76 0.42 3.40 10.40
CA VAL A 76 1.52 2.96 9.55
C VAL A 76 2.64 2.47 10.44
N GLU A 77 3.04 1.21 10.27
CA GLU A 77 4.33 0.72 10.76
C GLU A 77 5.33 0.77 9.61
N TYR A 78 6.53 1.29 9.87
CA TYR A 78 7.58 1.42 8.87
C TYR A 78 8.95 1.13 9.47
N HIS A 79 9.93 0.97 8.59
CA HIS A 79 11.32 0.89 8.98
C HIS A 79 12.24 1.73 8.09
N ILE A 80 13.38 2.12 8.65
CA ILE A 80 14.44 2.85 7.94
C ILE A 80 15.52 1.84 7.52
N SER A 81 15.49 1.45 6.25
CA SER A 81 16.51 0.62 5.63
C SER A 81 17.71 1.45 5.18
N GLN A 82 18.90 0.83 5.20
CA GLN A 82 20.16 1.46 4.87
C GLN A 82 20.87 0.67 3.79
N LEU A 83 21.07 1.30 2.65
CA LEU A 83 21.65 0.67 1.47
C LEU A 83 22.92 1.40 1.06
N VAL A 84 23.88 0.65 0.52
CA VAL A 84 25.10 1.26 -0.04
C VAL A 84 24.71 2.18 -1.18
N MET A 85 25.23 3.40 -1.16
CA MET A 85 24.85 4.42 -2.13
C MET A 85 25.65 4.24 -3.44
N PRO A 86 24.99 4.08 -4.59
CA PRO A 86 25.70 4.06 -5.86
C PRO A 86 26.05 5.47 -6.33
N LYS A 87 27.06 5.57 -7.19
CA LYS A 87 27.41 6.83 -7.87
C LYS A 87 26.41 7.20 -8.97
N ILE A 88 25.70 6.21 -9.51
CA ILE A 88 24.61 6.37 -10.47
C ILE A 88 23.41 5.48 -10.07
N ILE A 89 22.19 5.96 -10.23
CA ILE A 89 20.97 5.28 -9.74
C ILE A 89 20.80 3.84 -10.28
N SER A 90 21.29 3.54 -11.49
CA SER A 90 21.19 2.20 -12.07
C SER A 90 22.01 1.13 -11.36
N ASP A 91 22.89 1.53 -10.45
CA ASP A 91 23.85 0.65 -9.77
C ASP A 91 23.41 0.31 -8.33
N ASP A 92 22.19 0.67 -7.90
CA ASP A 92 21.67 0.44 -6.54
C ASP A 92 21.89 -1.02 -6.11
N ASP A 93 21.39 -1.98 -6.89
CA ASP A 93 21.54 -3.40 -6.57
C ASP A 93 23.02 -3.85 -6.68
N TYR A 94 23.77 -3.26 -7.62
CA TYR A 94 25.21 -3.58 -7.83
C TYR A 94 25.98 -3.33 -6.57
N CYS A 95 25.75 -2.15 -5.99
CA CYS A 95 26.43 -1.70 -4.80
C CYS A 95 26.00 -2.46 -3.55
N GLN A 96 24.80 -3.05 -3.52
CA GLN A 96 24.45 -3.98 -2.43
C GLN A 96 25.26 -5.28 -2.51
N SER A 97 25.50 -5.79 -3.73
CA SER A 97 26.25 -7.04 -3.93
C SER A 97 27.77 -6.84 -3.94
N ASN A 98 28.24 -5.65 -4.29
CA ASN A 98 29.67 -5.30 -4.48
C ASN A 98 29.99 -3.98 -3.76
N PRO A 99 29.80 -3.91 -2.43
CA PRO A 99 29.83 -2.65 -1.67
C PRO A 99 31.20 -1.96 -1.66
N THR A 100 32.27 -2.69 -1.98
CA THR A 100 33.64 -2.19 -2.00
C THR A 100 34.15 -1.82 -3.39
N ASP A 101 33.33 -1.93 -4.44
CA ASP A 101 33.70 -1.41 -5.76
C ASP A 101 33.52 0.10 -5.80
N TYR A 102 34.50 0.80 -5.23
CA TYR A 102 34.48 2.26 -5.12
C TYR A 102 34.56 2.99 -6.46
N THR A 103 34.69 2.28 -7.60
CA THR A 103 34.54 2.91 -8.92
C THR A 103 33.09 3.23 -9.24
N ARG A 104 32.14 2.41 -8.76
CA ARG A 104 30.70 2.52 -9.01
C ARG A 104 29.90 2.89 -7.76
N CYS A 105 30.42 2.56 -6.59
CA CYS A 105 29.76 2.78 -5.30
C CYS A 105 30.50 3.85 -4.51
N TYR A 106 29.77 4.61 -3.70
CA TYR A 106 30.42 5.39 -2.66
C TYR A 106 30.86 4.45 -1.53
N PRO A 107 32.06 4.65 -0.93
CA PRO A 107 32.36 4.12 0.39
C PRO A 107 31.17 4.31 1.34
N SER A 108 30.75 3.22 1.99
CA SER A 108 29.51 3.20 2.75
C SER A 108 29.62 4.06 4.00
N LEU A 109 28.66 4.96 4.17
CA LEU A 109 28.46 5.74 5.40
C LEU A 109 27.51 5.02 6.38
N CYS A 110 26.76 4.02 5.92
CA CYS A 110 25.63 3.46 6.67
C CYS A 110 26.00 2.94 8.07
N PRO A 111 27.13 2.25 8.30
CA PRO A 111 27.52 1.81 9.65
C PRO A 111 27.67 2.94 10.68
N TYR A 112 27.88 4.17 10.22
CA TYR A 112 28.24 5.31 11.06
C TYR A 112 27.05 6.24 11.35
N LEU A 113 25.91 5.96 10.74
CA LEU A 113 24.70 6.74 10.92
C LEU A 113 23.86 6.11 12.03
N SER A 114 23.76 6.76 13.20
CA SER A 114 22.69 6.43 14.14
C SER A 114 21.34 6.87 13.55
N LYS A 115 20.26 6.32 14.11
CA LYS A 115 18.90 6.88 14.00
C LYS A 115 18.35 6.94 15.41
N GLU A 116 18.22 8.14 15.93
CA GLU A 116 17.62 8.38 17.23
C GLU A 116 16.16 8.78 17.03
N ALA A 117 15.24 8.04 17.64
CA ALA A 117 13.83 8.41 17.69
C ALA A 117 13.62 9.54 18.70
N ASP A 118 12.57 10.35 18.52
CA ASP A 118 12.21 11.40 19.50
C ASP A 118 11.67 10.82 20.82
N GLY A 119 11.29 9.53 20.82
CA GLY A 119 10.80 8.79 21.98
C GLY A 119 9.38 9.18 22.40
N THR A 120 8.63 9.86 21.52
CA THR A 120 7.29 10.35 21.80
C THR A 120 6.31 10.07 20.64
N PRO A 121 5.47 9.02 20.74
CA PRO A 121 5.38 8.05 21.82
C PRO A 121 6.57 7.08 21.88
N GLY A 122 6.62 6.26 22.94
CA GLY A 122 7.66 5.22 23.09
C GLY A 122 7.41 3.99 22.20
N ASN A 123 7.02 4.19 20.94
CA ASN A 123 6.69 3.16 19.94
C ASN A 123 7.78 2.99 18.88
N ASP A 124 8.80 3.84 18.89
CA ASP A 124 9.90 3.78 17.93
C ASP A 124 11.15 3.12 18.52
N THR A 125 11.92 2.49 17.65
CA THR A 125 13.19 1.85 17.98
C THR A 125 14.30 2.43 17.12
N GLY A 126 15.25 3.12 17.77
CA GLY A 126 16.45 3.63 17.12
C GLY A 126 17.54 2.59 16.91
N VAL A 127 18.58 3.00 16.17
CA VAL A 127 19.79 2.21 15.92
C VAL A 127 20.99 3.09 16.24
N ALA A 128 21.87 2.63 17.13
CA ALA A 128 23.10 3.35 17.45
C ALA A 128 24.09 3.28 16.27
N ALA A 129 24.98 4.27 16.16
CA ALA A 129 26.09 4.20 15.22
C ALA A 129 27.06 3.05 15.56
N PHE A 130 27.93 2.72 14.60
CA PHE A 130 28.84 1.58 14.65
C PHE A 130 28.10 0.24 14.70
N HIS A 131 27.21 0.04 13.71
CA HIS A 131 26.43 -1.18 13.53
C HIS A 131 26.73 -1.84 12.18
N ASP A 132 26.39 -3.12 12.04
CA ASP A 132 26.39 -3.78 10.73
C ASP A 132 25.05 -3.51 10.03
N PRO A 133 25.02 -2.73 8.93
CA PRO A 133 23.78 -2.33 8.26
C PRO A 133 23.01 -3.50 7.64
N LEU A 134 23.60 -4.69 7.52
CA LEU A 134 22.95 -5.87 6.95
C LEU A 134 22.27 -6.75 8.00
N LEU A 135 22.49 -6.51 9.30
CA LEU A 135 21.85 -7.29 10.36
C LEU A 135 20.40 -6.83 10.59
N PRO A 136 19.47 -7.77 10.82
CA PRO A 136 18.09 -7.44 11.18
C PRO A 136 17.96 -6.59 12.45
N THR A 137 18.97 -6.62 13.33
CA THR A 137 19.03 -5.80 14.55
C THR A 137 19.41 -4.35 14.30
N SER A 138 19.81 -4.00 13.08
CA SER A 138 20.25 -2.66 12.67
C SER A 138 19.18 -1.90 11.89
N ILE A 139 17.92 -2.26 12.13
CA ILE A 139 16.75 -1.67 11.50
C ILE A 139 16.09 -0.74 12.51
N ALA A 140 15.98 0.54 12.16
CA ALA A 140 15.19 1.48 12.94
C ALA A 140 13.71 1.29 12.56
N LEU A 141 12.85 1.17 13.57
CA LEU A 141 11.42 0.91 13.42
C LEU A 141 10.65 2.14 13.91
N GLY A 142 9.62 2.53 13.18
CA GLY A 142 8.71 3.57 13.61
C GLY A 142 7.25 3.19 13.42
N ARG A 143 6.36 3.83 14.19
CA ARG A 143 4.92 3.66 14.06
C ARG A 143 4.24 5.01 14.18
N LEU A 144 3.40 5.35 13.20
CA LEU A 144 2.51 6.51 13.24
C LEU A 144 1.06 6.03 13.35
N ALA A 145 0.25 6.66 14.20
CA ALA A 145 -1.14 6.31 14.44
C ALA A 145 -2.02 7.54 14.68
N LYS A 146 -3.06 7.70 13.85
CA LYS A 146 -4.01 8.82 14.03
C LYS A 146 -4.79 8.71 15.33
N SER A 147 -5.21 7.51 15.70
CA SER A 147 -5.94 7.22 16.94
C SER A 147 -5.14 7.59 18.20
N ASP A 148 -3.81 7.53 18.14
CA ASP A 148 -2.91 7.90 19.23
C ASP A 148 -2.49 9.38 19.18
N ASN A 149 -3.01 10.17 18.23
CA ASN A 149 -2.55 11.52 17.88
C ASN A 149 -1.04 11.57 17.58
N ASP A 150 -0.52 10.49 17.04
CA ASP A 150 0.88 10.29 16.71
C ASP A 150 1.03 10.29 15.18
N THR A 151 1.14 11.49 14.61
CA THR A 151 1.11 11.67 13.15
C THR A 151 2.47 12.05 12.55
N SER A 152 3.50 12.11 13.39
CA SER A 152 4.83 12.63 13.04
C SER A 152 5.89 12.08 13.98
N ASP A 153 6.91 11.45 13.40
CA ASP A 153 8.13 11.04 14.11
C ASP A 153 9.28 11.95 13.68
N ASN A 154 9.98 12.50 14.66
CA ASN A 154 11.11 13.41 14.44
C ASN A 154 12.41 12.68 14.72
N TRP A 155 12.99 12.08 13.68
CA TRP A 155 14.25 11.36 13.82
C TRP A 155 15.43 12.32 13.80
N VAL A 156 16.46 11.97 14.58
CA VAL A 156 17.79 12.57 14.46
C VAL A 156 18.71 11.52 13.82
N ILE A 157 19.29 11.89 12.68
CA ILE A 157 20.29 11.09 11.98
C ILE A 157 21.66 11.65 12.35
N ASP A 158 22.41 10.88 13.14
CA ASP A 158 23.71 11.34 13.63
C ASP A 158 24.82 10.60 12.93
N LEU A 159 25.68 11.38 12.30
CA LEU A 159 26.90 10.87 11.73
C LEU A 159 27.98 10.89 12.81
N HIS A 160 28.34 9.70 13.28
CA HIS A 160 29.55 9.48 14.07
C HIS A 160 30.72 9.31 13.12
N THR A 161 31.45 10.39 12.85
CA THR A 161 32.49 10.40 11.82
C THR A 161 33.63 9.46 12.21
N PRO A 162 33.88 8.37 11.46
CA PRO A 162 34.95 7.45 11.80
C PRO A 162 36.32 8.10 11.59
N CYS A 163 37.31 7.60 12.33
CA CYS A 163 38.71 7.89 12.10
C CYS A 163 39.36 6.87 11.15
N PHE A 164 40.48 7.26 10.54
CA PHE A 164 41.31 6.33 9.78
C PHE A 164 42.21 5.52 10.73
N VAL A 165 42.52 4.29 10.34
CA VAL A 165 43.41 3.41 11.11
C VAL A 165 44.74 4.12 11.39
N GLY A 166 45.10 4.22 12.67
CA GLY A 166 46.32 4.91 13.13
C GLY A 166 46.20 6.43 13.29
N GLU A 167 45.05 7.02 12.94
CA GLU A 167 44.76 8.45 13.07
C GLU A 167 43.63 8.75 14.08
N CYS A 168 43.11 7.72 14.76
CA CYS A 168 42.13 7.88 15.82
C CYS A 168 42.70 8.62 17.04
N ASP A 169 41.84 9.34 17.74
CA ASP A 169 42.19 9.99 19.00
C ASP A 169 42.44 8.96 20.11
N GLN A 170 42.85 9.46 21.28
CA GLN A 170 43.17 8.63 22.43
C GLN A 170 41.92 8.15 23.20
N THR A 171 40.72 8.65 22.88
CA THR A 171 39.47 8.27 23.57
C THR A 171 38.92 6.93 23.06
N GLN A 172 39.37 6.46 21.89
CA GLN A 172 38.97 5.18 21.28
C GLN A 172 37.45 5.09 21.05
N ASP A 173 36.82 6.20 20.72
CA ASP A 173 35.36 6.26 20.54
C ASP A 173 34.89 5.52 19.27
N THR A 174 35.79 5.28 18.30
CA THR A 174 35.52 4.44 17.12
C THR A 174 36.07 3.02 17.35
N PRO A 175 35.23 1.98 17.38
CA PRO A 175 35.71 0.60 17.55
C PRO A 175 36.65 0.21 16.39
N PRO A 176 37.68 -0.64 16.64
CA PRO A 176 38.69 -0.98 15.64
C PRO A 176 38.15 -1.48 14.30
N GLU A 177 37.06 -2.26 14.32
CA GLU A 177 36.38 -2.80 13.14
C GLU A 177 35.66 -1.74 12.29
N TYR A 178 35.43 -0.55 12.84
CA TYR A 178 34.78 0.60 12.20
C TYR A 178 35.78 1.72 11.84
N GLN A 179 37.08 1.49 12.01
CA GLN A 179 38.10 2.42 11.54
C GLN A 179 38.27 2.32 10.02
N LEU A 180 38.37 3.46 9.34
CA LEU A 180 38.50 3.52 7.90
C LEU A 180 39.90 3.16 7.41
N ASP A 181 39.98 2.51 6.24
CA ASP A 181 41.24 2.33 5.52
C ASP A 181 41.81 3.70 5.12
N PRO A 182 43.07 4.04 5.51
CA PRO A 182 43.73 5.28 5.11
C PRO A 182 43.71 5.56 3.60
N SER A 183 43.57 4.53 2.75
CA SER A 183 43.44 4.71 1.29
C SER A 183 42.18 5.45 0.86
N LEU A 184 41.16 5.53 1.73
CA LEU A 184 39.89 6.24 1.48
C LEU A 184 39.95 7.71 1.90
N ASN A 185 41.10 8.21 2.33
CA ASN A 185 41.26 9.60 2.71
C ASN A 185 41.00 10.54 1.52
N GLY A 186 40.07 11.48 1.70
CA GLY A 186 39.62 12.42 0.67
C GLY A 186 38.51 11.91 -0.25
N GLU A 187 38.07 10.66 -0.11
CA GLU A 187 36.93 10.12 -0.85
C GLU A 187 35.59 10.70 -0.36
N LYS A 188 34.56 10.58 -1.20
CA LYS A 188 33.18 10.93 -0.82
C LYS A 188 32.46 9.71 -0.30
N PHE A 189 31.77 9.84 0.82
CA PHE A 189 31.01 8.75 1.44
C PHE A 189 29.51 8.95 1.23
N GLY A 190 28.79 7.83 1.15
CA GLY A 190 27.36 7.81 0.87
C GLY A 190 26.60 6.73 1.63
N CYS A 191 25.37 7.04 2.01
CA CYS A 191 24.38 6.04 2.44
C CYS A 191 23.02 6.40 1.84
N ASN A 192 22.30 5.39 1.35
CA ASN A 192 20.93 5.54 0.89
C ASN A 192 19.99 5.10 2.02
N LEU A 193 19.18 6.02 2.53
CA LEU A 193 18.17 5.72 3.56
C LEU A 193 16.82 5.56 2.88
N GLN A 194 16.17 4.41 3.06
CA GLN A 194 14.85 4.12 2.51
C GLN A 194 13.84 3.93 3.64
N ILE A 195 12.68 4.58 3.53
CA ILE A 195 11.60 4.47 4.50
C ILE A 195 10.56 3.54 3.88
N ILE A 196 10.45 2.34 4.44
CA ILE A 196 9.62 1.26 3.89
C ILE A 196 8.45 1.02 4.81
N VAL A 197 7.22 1.07 4.27
CA VAL A 197 6.01 0.75 5.02
C VAL A 197 5.82 -0.75 5.09
N ASP A 198 5.78 -1.28 6.30
CA ASP A 198 5.61 -2.71 6.58
C ASP A 198 4.13 -3.07 6.69
N LYS A 199 3.37 -2.27 7.44
CA LYS A 199 1.96 -2.51 7.72
C LYS A 199 1.13 -1.24 7.70
N ILE A 200 -0.14 -1.43 7.38
CA ILE A 200 -1.17 -0.41 7.55
C ILE A 200 -2.28 -1.01 8.40
N SER A 201 -2.63 -0.32 9.49
CA SER A 201 -3.81 -0.65 10.30
C SER A 201 -5.00 0.20 9.86
N CYS A 202 -6.18 -0.38 10.00
CA CYS A 202 -7.45 0.25 9.68
C CYS A 202 -8.16 0.67 10.96
N VAL A 203 -9.08 1.65 10.86
CA VAL A 203 -9.85 2.16 12.00
C VAL A 203 -10.72 1.07 12.66
N ASP A 204 -11.03 0.00 11.95
CA ASP A 204 -11.74 -1.17 12.48
C ASP A 204 -10.84 -2.18 13.22
N GLY A 205 -9.55 -1.87 13.37
CA GLY A 205 -8.53 -2.71 14.00
C GLY A 205 -8.01 -3.84 13.12
N SER A 206 -8.39 -3.89 11.83
CA SER A 206 -7.78 -4.84 10.90
C SER A 206 -6.38 -4.36 10.47
N GLU A 207 -5.45 -5.31 10.36
CA GLU A 207 -4.08 -5.04 9.90
C GLU A 207 -3.88 -5.61 8.50
N VAL A 208 -3.22 -4.84 7.64
CA VAL A 208 -2.81 -5.26 6.30
C VAL A 208 -1.29 -5.19 6.21
N VAL A 209 -0.66 -6.37 6.18
CA VAL A 209 0.77 -6.49 5.82
C VAL A 209 0.91 -6.24 4.33
N LEU A 210 1.72 -5.24 3.96
CA LEU A 210 1.98 -4.97 2.55
C LEU A 210 2.99 -6.00 2.01
N PRO A 211 2.74 -6.58 0.82
CA PRO A 211 3.73 -7.45 0.19
C PRO A 211 4.99 -6.63 -0.10
N GLN A 212 6.13 -7.12 0.37
CA GLN A 212 7.43 -6.51 0.11
C GLN A 212 8.02 -7.14 -1.16
N PRO A 213 8.63 -6.34 -2.05
CA PRO A 213 9.28 -6.88 -3.23
C PRO A 213 10.52 -7.69 -2.85
N PRO A 214 10.85 -8.76 -3.61
CA PRO A 214 12.12 -9.43 -3.44
C PRO A 214 13.29 -8.50 -3.81
N PRO A 215 14.50 -8.74 -3.26
CA PRO A 215 15.70 -7.98 -3.63
C PRO A 215 15.89 -8.00 -5.15
N SER A 216 16.11 -6.83 -5.75
CA SER A 216 16.32 -6.74 -7.19
C SER A 216 17.74 -7.21 -7.55
N PRO A 217 17.92 -8.04 -8.59
CA PRO A 217 19.23 -8.50 -9.03
C PRO A 217 19.89 -7.50 -9.97
N VAL A 218 21.22 -7.56 -10.02
CA VAL A 218 22.05 -6.56 -10.70
C VAL A 218 22.48 -6.94 -12.10
N ALA A 219 22.20 -6.10 -13.09
CA ALA A 219 22.85 -6.24 -14.39
C ALA A 219 24.30 -5.72 -14.37
N PRO A 220 25.28 -6.44 -14.97
CA PRO A 220 26.63 -5.91 -15.17
C PRO A 220 26.61 -4.66 -16.08
N PRO A 221 27.61 -3.75 -15.96
CA PRO A 221 27.68 -2.56 -16.79
C PRO A 221 27.75 -2.90 -18.28
N CYS A 222 27.07 -2.10 -19.10
CA CYS A 222 27.05 -2.22 -20.55
C CYS A 222 27.55 -0.91 -21.16
N ALA A 223 28.46 -1.01 -22.13
CA ALA A 223 29.09 0.16 -22.76
C ALA A 223 28.11 0.98 -23.62
N ASN A 224 27.17 0.32 -24.30
CA ASN A 224 26.19 0.95 -25.18
C ASN A 224 24.79 0.33 -24.97
N PRO A 225 24.10 0.64 -23.86
CA PRO A 225 22.81 0.02 -23.56
C PRO A 225 21.72 0.52 -24.50
N ASN A 226 20.96 -0.41 -25.09
CA ASN A 226 19.76 -0.13 -25.88
C ASN A 226 18.64 -1.13 -25.55
N PRO A 227 18.15 -1.16 -24.29
CA PRO A 227 17.17 -2.16 -23.86
C PRO A 227 15.88 -2.13 -24.69
N GLU A 228 15.46 -0.97 -25.20
CA GLU A 228 14.28 -0.81 -26.06
C GLU A 228 14.41 -1.58 -27.39
N GLY A 229 15.61 -1.64 -27.97
CA GLY A 229 15.89 -2.39 -29.19
C GLY A 229 16.30 -3.85 -28.93
N ASP A 230 16.98 -4.09 -27.82
CA ASP A 230 17.58 -5.38 -27.50
C ASP A 230 16.58 -6.38 -26.89
N LEU A 231 15.57 -5.89 -26.16
CA LEU A 231 14.66 -6.74 -25.41
C LEU A 231 13.31 -6.91 -26.12
N THR A 232 12.83 -8.15 -26.11
CA THR A 232 11.43 -8.47 -26.43
C THR A 232 10.84 -9.32 -25.33
N GLY A 233 9.59 -9.06 -24.94
CA GLY A 233 8.92 -9.81 -23.87
C GLY A 233 7.47 -10.14 -24.18
N VAL A 234 7.00 -11.29 -23.70
CA VAL A 234 5.62 -11.75 -23.84
C VAL A 234 5.13 -12.36 -22.53
N ILE A 235 3.93 -11.98 -22.10
CA ILE A 235 3.18 -12.71 -21.06
C ILE A 235 2.66 -14.01 -21.67
N THR A 236 3.19 -15.15 -21.23
CA THR A 236 2.88 -16.48 -21.79
C THR A 236 1.61 -17.07 -21.19
N SER A 237 1.31 -16.79 -19.91
CA SER A 237 0.03 -17.13 -19.29
C SER A 237 -0.41 -16.05 -18.32
N ARG A 238 -1.49 -15.34 -18.67
CA ARG A 238 -2.11 -14.31 -17.83
C ARG A 238 -2.73 -14.88 -16.56
N ALA A 239 -3.24 -16.11 -16.63
CA ALA A 239 -3.92 -16.78 -15.52
C ALA A 239 -2.92 -17.39 -14.52
N ASN A 240 -1.81 -17.93 -15.01
CA ASN A 240 -0.78 -18.55 -14.17
C ASN A 240 0.36 -17.58 -13.81
N GLY A 241 0.30 -16.33 -14.28
CA GLY A 241 1.31 -15.33 -14.00
C GLY A 241 2.69 -15.71 -14.54
N THR A 242 2.78 -16.17 -15.79
CA THR A 242 4.07 -16.51 -16.42
C THR A 242 4.38 -15.62 -17.62
N ALA A 243 5.66 -15.27 -17.77
CA ALA A 243 6.17 -14.47 -18.89
C ALA A 243 7.56 -14.94 -19.34
N THR A 244 7.94 -14.54 -20.55
CA THR A 244 9.28 -14.76 -21.12
C THR A 244 9.86 -13.48 -21.67
N VAL A 245 11.15 -13.27 -21.45
CA VAL A 245 11.93 -12.17 -22.03
C VAL A 245 13.11 -12.75 -22.81
N THR A 246 13.37 -12.18 -23.98
CA THR A 246 14.51 -12.52 -24.84
C THR A 246 15.37 -11.28 -25.03
N ASN A 247 16.68 -11.46 -24.90
CA ASN A 247 17.68 -10.43 -25.12
C ASN A 247 18.44 -10.75 -26.42
N LYS A 248 18.35 -9.84 -27.39
CA LYS A 248 19.02 -9.91 -28.69
C LYS A 248 20.36 -9.18 -28.71
N SER A 249 20.71 -8.52 -27.60
CA SER A 249 22.05 -7.99 -27.44
C SER A 249 23.03 -9.14 -27.33
N ASN A 250 24.11 -9.07 -28.09
CA ASN A 250 25.23 -10.00 -28.01
C ASN A 250 26.30 -9.58 -26.98
N THR A 251 26.10 -8.44 -26.31
CA THR A 251 27.09 -7.86 -25.39
C THR A 251 26.49 -7.40 -24.07
N CYS A 252 25.25 -6.92 -24.06
CA CYS A 252 24.68 -6.31 -22.86
C CYS A 252 23.74 -7.25 -22.13
N SER A 253 23.80 -7.20 -20.80
CA SER A 253 22.84 -7.84 -19.91
C SER A 253 21.88 -6.78 -19.38
N TYR A 254 20.64 -7.18 -19.07
CA TYR A 254 19.63 -6.25 -18.61
C TYR A 254 18.87 -6.79 -17.40
N LEU A 255 18.52 -5.90 -16.48
CA LEU A 255 17.54 -6.17 -15.43
C LEU A 255 16.16 -6.17 -16.07
N VAL A 256 15.39 -7.24 -15.84
CA VAL A 256 14.03 -7.39 -16.32
C VAL A 256 13.14 -7.88 -15.20
N GLY A 257 11.86 -7.53 -15.26
CA GLY A 257 10.92 -7.81 -14.21
C GLY A 257 9.53 -8.12 -14.75
N TYR A 258 8.81 -8.94 -14.00
CA TYR A 258 7.38 -9.15 -14.17
C TYR A 258 6.71 -8.86 -12.85
N ALA A 259 5.64 -8.05 -12.84
CA ALA A 259 4.92 -7.67 -11.63
C ALA A 259 3.40 -7.70 -11.81
N SER A 260 2.70 -7.94 -10.71
CA SER A 260 1.24 -7.82 -10.62
C SER A 260 0.84 -6.79 -9.56
N TYR A 261 -0.25 -6.10 -9.86
CA TYR A 261 -0.82 -5.04 -9.03
C TYR A 261 -2.33 -5.26 -8.88
N LYS A 262 -2.84 -5.11 -7.66
CA LYS A 262 -4.28 -5.14 -7.38
C LYS A 262 -4.91 -3.82 -7.84
N GLU A 263 -5.95 -3.94 -8.66
CA GLU A 263 -6.78 -2.81 -9.07
C GLU A 263 -7.90 -2.60 -8.05
N VAL A 264 -7.91 -1.47 -7.35
CA VAL A 264 -8.89 -1.18 -6.28
C VAL A 264 -10.02 -0.26 -6.74
N ASP A 265 -9.81 0.47 -7.82
CA ASP A 265 -10.77 1.30 -8.52
C ASP A 265 -10.28 1.59 -9.95
N THR A 266 -10.95 2.51 -10.64
CA THR A 266 -10.60 2.92 -12.01
C THR A 266 -9.37 3.84 -12.11
N ASN A 267 -8.84 4.30 -10.98
CA ASN A 267 -7.65 5.15 -10.93
C ASN A 267 -6.39 4.28 -10.72
N ILE A 268 -5.58 4.19 -11.77
CA ILE A 268 -4.34 3.43 -11.77
C ILE A 268 -3.32 3.91 -10.70
N ASP A 269 -3.36 5.17 -10.27
CA ASP A 269 -2.52 5.67 -9.16
C ASP A 269 -2.83 5.00 -7.81
N HIS A 270 -4.01 4.41 -7.68
CA HIS A 270 -4.47 3.81 -6.43
C HIS A 270 -4.13 2.32 -6.33
N GLN A 271 -3.61 1.70 -7.38
CA GLN A 271 -3.26 0.29 -7.37
C GLN A 271 -2.23 -0.04 -6.29
N ILE A 272 -2.21 -1.31 -5.90
CA ILE A 272 -1.37 -1.83 -4.81
C ILE A 272 -0.48 -2.91 -5.39
N TYR A 273 0.83 -2.82 -5.14
CA TYR A 273 1.76 -3.90 -5.45
C TYR A 273 1.30 -5.25 -4.85
N PHE A 274 1.51 -6.35 -5.57
CA PHE A 274 1.11 -7.69 -5.11
C PHE A 274 2.25 -8.70 -5.16
N SER A 275 2.92 -8.84 -6.30
CA SER A 275 3.99 -9.82 -6.50
C SER A 275 4.89 -9.39 -7.65
N SER A 276 6.17 -9.73 -7.58
CA SER A 276 7.10 -9.58 -8.69
C SER A 276 8.15 -10.68 -8.72
N ASP A 277 8.71 -10.90 -9.91
CA ASP A 277 9.91 -11.70 -10.17
C ASP A 277 10.86 -10.84 -10.99
N MET A 278 12.07 -10.67 -10.49
CA MET A 278 13.11 -9.81 -11.06
C MET A 278 14.32 -10.67 -11.39
N LYS A 279 14.89 -10.53 -12.59
CA LYS A 279 16.05 -11.30 -13.05
C LYS A 279 16.95 -10.49 -13.97
N VAL A 280 18.19 -10.94 -14.07
CA VAL A 280 19.16 -10.43 -15.03
C VAL A 280 19.21 -11.39 -16.22
N ILE A 281 18.92 -10.87 -17.40
CA ILE A 281 19.06 -11.63 -18.65
C ILE A 281 20.41 -11.30 -19.28
N GLY A 282 21.23 -12.33 -19.49
CA GLY A 282 22.51 -12.22 -20.18
C GLY A 282 22.36 -12.01 -21.70
N PRO A 283 23.47 -11.77 -22.42
CA PRO A 283 23.47 -11.64 -23.87
C PRO A 283 22.94 -12.90 -24.56
N ASP A 284 22.25 -12.72 -25.69
CA ASP A 284 21.61 -13.79 -26.48
C ASP A 284 20.70 -14.74 -25.67
N GLY A 285 20.26 -14.29 -24.48
CA GLY A 285 19.53 -15.10 -23.52
C GLY A 285 18.02 -15.13 -23.77
N THR A 286 17.36 -16.11 -23.15
CA THR A 286 15.91 -16.10 -22.93
C THR A 286 15.64 -16.63 -21.53
N ILE A 287 14.83 -15.91 -20.76
CA ILE A 287 14.47 -16.29 -19.39
C ILE A 287 12.96 -16.33 -19.22
N SER A 288 12.52 -17.10 -18.22
CA SER A 288 11.14 -17.12 -17.75
C SER A 288 11.02 -16.39 -16.41
N LEU A 289 9.93 -15.67 -16.25
CA LEU A 289 9.54 -14.96 -15.04
C LEU A 289 8.17 -15.48 -14.57
N ALA A 290 7.97 -15.56 -13.25
CA ALA A 290 6.72 -16.07 -12.67
C ALA A 290 6.29 -15.26 -11.44
N ILE A 291 5.03 -14.86 -11.39
CA ILE A 291 4.45 -14.06 -10.30
C ILE A 291 3.15 -14.67 -9.80
N ASP A 292 2.77 -14.31 -8.58
CA ASP A 292 1.41 -14.58 -8.12
C ASP A 292 0.41 -13.62 -8.78
N VAL A 293 -0.81 -14.11 -9.03
CA VAL A 293 -1.88 -13.35 -9.69
C VAL A 293 -3.05 -13.12 -8.72
N PRO A 294 -3.53 -11.88 -8.55
CA PRO A 294 -4.69 -11.61 -7.70
C PRO A 294 -5.96 -12.36 -8.13
N THR A 295 -6.78 -12.69 -7.13
CA THR A 295 -8.10 -13.32 -7.31
C THR A 295 -9.19 -12.31 -7.72
N CYS A 296 -8.94 -11.01 -7.52
CA CYS A 296 -9.76 -9.86 -7.92
C CYS A 296 -9.19 -9.17 -9.17
N ALA A 297 -9.62 -7.95 -9.53
CA ALA A 297 -9.10 -7.20 -10.67
C ALA A 297 -7.62 -6.84 -10.51
N TYR A 298 -6.86 -6.91 -11.60
CA TYR A 298 -5.42 -6.71 -11.54
C TYR A 298 -4.84 -6.21 -12.85
N GLN A 299 -3.70 -5.55 -12.70
CA GLN A 299 -2.76 -5.24 -13.76
C GLN A 299 -1.53 -6.14 -13.65
N GLN A 300 -0.97 -6.51 -14.79
CA GLN A 300 0.27 -7.27 -14.94
C GLN A 300 1.17 -6.51 -15.91
N ASP A 301 2.40 -6.22 -15.50
CA ASP A 301 3.38 -5.52 -16.33
C ASP A 301 4.68 -6.31 -16.40
N LEU A 302 5.11 -6.59 -17.62
CA LEU A 302 6.43 -7.12 -17.96
C LEU A 302 7.29 -5.95 -18.44
N PHE A 303 8.47 -5.77 -17.85
CA PHE A 303 9.28 -4.56 -18.03
C PHE A 303 10.79 -4.85 -17.96
N TYR A 304 11.60 -3.85 -18.31
CA TYR A 304 13.02 -3.80 -18.00
C TYR A 304 13.35 -2.66 -17.03
N GLY A 305 14.45 -2.76 -16.27
CA GLY A 305 14.86 -1.83 -15.21
C GLY A 305 14.12 -2.02 -13.89
N ASN A 306 14.20 -1.03 -12.99
CA ASN A 306 13.72 -1.09 -11.60
C ASN A 306 12.20 -1.29 -11.47
N LEU A 307 11.77 -2.14 -10.55
CA LEU A 307 10.35 -2.29 -10.18
C LEU A 307 9.72 -0.94 -9.80
N ILE A 308 8.47 -0.73 -10.19
CA ILE A 308 7.62 0.34 -9.66
C ILE A 308 6.70 -0.27 -8.60
N GLU A 309 6.83 0.13 -7.35
CA GLU A 309 6.00 -0.39 -6.25
C GLU A 309 4.70 0.41 -6.08
N SER A 310 4.71 1.68 -6.49
CA SER A 310 3.57 2.58 -6.42
C SER A 310 3.43 3.41 -7.70
N PHE A 311 2.22 3.45 -8.23
CA PHE A 311 1.84 4.28 -9.37
C PHE A 311 1.39 5.69 -8.96
N ALA A 312 1.42 6.02 -7.67
CA ALA A 312 1.03 7.32 -7.18
C ALA A 312 1.84 8.45 -7.84
N GLY A 313 1.19 9.59 -8.09
CA GLY A 313 1.84 10.71 -8.76
C GLY A 313 2.04 10.49 -10.26
N GLY A 314 1.30 9.55 -10.86
CA GLY A 314 1.36 9.27 -12.29
C GLY A 314 2.60 8.51 -12.77
N ILE A 315 3.38 7.90 -11.88
CA ILE A 315 4.60 7.14 -12.25
C ILE A 315 4.21 5.88 -13.04
N ARG A 316 4.82 5.63 -14.20
CA ARG A 316 4.56 4.46 -15.05
C ARG A 316 5.85 3.94 -15.68
N TYR A 317 5.85 2.67 -16.10
CA TYR A 317 6.97 2.08 -16.84
C TYR A 317 7.27 2.80 -18.17
N GLY A 318 6.28 3.40 -18.82
CA GLY A 318 6.50 4.13 -20.08
C GLY A 318 7.11 3.24 -21.16
N THR A 319 8.22 3.67 -21.75
CA THR A 319 8.97 2.88 -22.75
C THR A 319 9.57 1.60 -22.18
N ARG A 320 9.69 1.51 -20.84
CA ARG A 320 10.21 0.33 -20.15
C ARG A 320 9.30 -0.89 -20.18
N LYS A 321 8.06 -0.73 -20.65
CA LYS A 321 7.04 -1.77 -20.65
C LYS A 321 7.17 -2.65 -21.90
N LEU A 322 7.51 -3.91 -21.70
CA LEU A 322 7.64 -4.92 -22.76
C LEU A 322 6.29 -5.56 -23.11
N SER A 323 5.45 -5.83 -22.12
CA SER A 323 4.13 -6.42 -22.29
C SER A 323 3.24 -6.09 -21.10
N SER A 324 1.93 -6.07 -21.28
CA SER A 324 0.98 -5.80 -20.20
C SER A 324 -0.35 -6.51 -20.37
N ASN A 325 -1.03 -6.74 -19.25
CA ASN A 325 -2.37 -7.29 -19.22
C ASN A 325 -3.18 -6.65 -18.08
N HIS A 326 -4.47 -6.44 -18.31
CA HIS A 326 -5.43 -6.01 -17.29
C HIS A 326 -6.60 -6.99 -17.26
N ASN A 327 -7.14 -7.24 -16.06
CA ASN A 327 -8.30 -8.11 -15.90
C ASN A 327 -9.33 -7.54 -14.94
N GLU A 328 -10.03 -6.50 -15.38
CA GLU A 328 -11.11 -5.85 -14.64
C GLU A 328 -12.37 -6.74 -14.50
N SER A 329 -12.49 -7.83 -15.29
CA SER A 329 -13.68 -8.69 -15.28
C SER A 329 -13.90 -9.45 -13.96
N LYS A 330 -12.86 -9.54 -13.12
CA LYS A 330 -12.91 -10.15 -11.80
C LYS A 330 -13.51 -9.24 -10.72
N GLY A 331 -13.79 -7.97 -11.05
CA GLY A 331 -14.25 -6.95 -10.10
C GLY A 331 -13.10 -6.40 -9.25
N PHE A 332 -13.15 -5.11 -8.92
CA PHE A 332 -12.08 -4.44 -8.18
C PHE A 332 -11.73 -5.15 -6.88
N CYS A 333 -10.44 -5.21 -6.59
CA CYS A 333 -9.92 -5.64 -5.32
C CYS A 333 -10.43 -4.72 -4.20
N PRO A 334 -10.68 -5.26 -3.00
CA PRO A 334 -10.86 -4.42 -1.83
C PRO A 334 -9.64 -3.50 -1.68
N ALA A 335 -9.89 -2.21 -1.48
CA ALA A 335 -8.85 -1.28 -1.06
C ALA A 335 -8.22 -1.75 0.27
N ILE A 336 -6.96 -1.38 0.50
CA ILE A 336 -6.37 -1.45 1.86
C ILE A 336 -7.23 -0.57 2.76
N CYS A 337 -7.68 -1.13 3.88
CA CYS A 337 -8.67 -0.50 4.74
C CYS A 337 -9.93 -0.09 3.97
N ALA A 338 -10.34 -0.87 2.95
CA ALA A 338 -11.71 -0.78 2.49
C ALA A 338 -12.58 -0.95 3.73
N PRO A 339 -13.58 -0.08 3.95
CA PRO A 339 -14.50 -0.30 5.05
C PRO A 339 -14.99 -1.75 4.91
N GLN A 340 -14.73 -2.58 5.93
CA GLN A 340 -15.59 -3.72 6.20
C GLN A 340 -16.93 -3.09 6.53
N LEU A 341 -17.67 -2.73 5.47
CA LEU A 341 -18.98 -2.16 5.57
C LEU A 341 -19.77 -3.22 6.29
N VAL A 342 -20.10 -2.91 7.54
CA VAL A 342 -20.98 -3.73 8.34
C VAL A 342 -22.14 -4.09 7.42
N THR A 343 -22.37 -5.37 7.20
CA THR A 343 -23.58 -5.82 6.52
C THR A 343 -24.32 -6.76 7.44
N ARG A 344 -25.57 -7.00 7.12
CA ARG A 344 -26.36 -8.01 7.77
C ARG A 344 -27.04 -8.87 6.72
N THR A 345 -27.07 -10.16 7.00
CA THR A 345 -27.63 -11.14 6.08
C THR A 345 -29.12 -10.91 5.87
N GLN A 346 -29.65 -11.51 4.81
CA GLN A 346 -31.10 -11.56 4.58
C GLN A 346 -31.85 -12.09 5.82
N GLY A 347 -31.29 -13.08 6.52
CA GLY A 347 -31.87 -13.67 7.72
C GLY A 347 -32.03 -12.65 8.85
N PHE A 348 -31.03 -11.81 9.07
CA PHE A 348 -31.07 -10.75 10.08
C PHE A 348 -32.20 -9.75 9.79
N TRP A 349 -32.20 -9.13 8.61
CA TRP A 349 -33.19 -8.12 8.25
C TRP A 349 -34.62 -8.68 8.18
N LYS A 350 -34.75 -9.96 7.80
CA LYS A 350 -36.04 -10.67 7.77
C LYS A 350 -36.62 -10.88 9.17
N THR A 351 -35.79 -11.02 10.20
CA THR A 351 -36.23 -11.52 11.52
C THR A 351 -36.21 -10.47 12.64
N HIS A 352 -35.38 -9.43 12.57
CA HIS A 352 -35.32 -8.39 13.60
C HIS A 352 -36.36 -7.28 13.33
N THR A 353 -37.65 -7.58 13.53
CA THR A 353 -38.75 -6.74 13.04
C THR A 353 -38.60 -5.26 13.42
N SER A 354 -38.37 -4.97 14.70
CA SER A 354 -38.27 -3.59 15.19
C SER A 354 -37.06 -2.86 14.65
N PHE A 355 -35.88 -3.50 14.65
CA PHE A 355 -34.65 -2.92 14.13
C PHE A 355 -34.74 -2.64 12.62
N THR A 356 -35.16 -3.64 11.83
CA THR A 356 -35.38 -3.47 10.38
C THR A 356 -36.41 -2.38 10.10
N SER A 357 -37.51 -2.32 10.87
CA SER A 357 -38.51 -1.27 10.73
C SER A 357 -37.97 0.12 11.04
N ASN A 358 -37.14 0.26 12.07
CA ASN A 358 -36.51 1.52 12.45
C ASN A 358 -35.56 2.00 11.36
N VAL A 359 -34.62 1.14 10.92
CA VAL A 359 -33.67 1.46 9.84
C VAL A 359 -34.42 1.86 8.57
N PHE A 360 -35.46 1.11 8.19
CA PHE A 360 -36.24 1.41 6.99
C PHE A 360 -36.99 2.75 7.09
N ALA A 361 -37.50 3.12 8.28
CA ALA A 361 -38.16 4.39 8.48
C ALA A 361 -37.17 5.56 8.46
N ASN A 362 -36.06 5.43 9.19
CA ASN A 362 -35.17 6.54 9.50
C ASN A 362 -34.05 6.74 8.48
N GLN A 363 -33.50 5.65 7.93
CA GLN A 363 -32.39 5.71 6.98
C GLN A 363 -32.86 5.73 5.51
N LEU A 364 -34.07 5.20 5.25
CA LEU A 364 -34.66 5.15 3.89
C LEU A 364 -35.92 6.03 3.76
N GLY A 365 -36.29 6.80 4.78
CA GLY A 365 -37.49 7.64 4.74
C GLY A 365 -38.81 6.87 4.67
N GLY A 366 -38.82 5.58 5.04
CA GLY A 366 -40.02 4.75 5.10
C GLY A 366 -40.53 4.24 3.74
N SER A 367 -39.79 4.45 2.66
CA SER A 367 -40.14 3.96 1.32
C SER A 367 -38.88 3.67 0.50
N MET A 368 -38.92 2.61 -0.30
CA MET A 368 -37.90 2.39 -1.34
C MET A 368 -38.52 1.72 -2.55
N THR A 369 -37.82 1.75 -3.68
CA THR A 369 -38.25 1.04 -4.90
C THR A 369 -37.41 -0.22 -5.13
N VAL A 370 -37.94 -1.15 -5.93
CA VAL A 370 -37.15 -2.15 -6.64
C VAL A 370 -37.57 -2.15 -8.11
N GLY A 371 -36.60 -2.23 -9.00
CA GLY A 371 -36.82 -2.01 -10.42
C GLY A 371 -36.77 -0.53 -10.82
N THR A 372 -36.77 -0.29 -12.13
CA THR A 372 -36.75 1.04 -12.76
C THR A 372 -37.82 1.15 -13.85
N GLY A 373 -38.11 2.37 -14.31
CA GLY A 373 -38.97 2.64 -15.45
C GLY A 373 -40.38 2.03 -15.30
N GLY A 374 -40.83 1.30 -16.32
CA GLY A 374 -42.17 0.70 -16.37
C GLY A 374 -42.38 -0.55 -15.50
N HIS A 375 -41.32 -1.14 -14.94
CA HIS A 375 -41.40 -2.35 -14.10
C HIS A 375 -40.77 -2.08 -12.73
N VAL A 376 -41.47 -1.28 -11.92
CA VAL A 376 -41.04 -0.83 -10.59
C VAL A 376 -42.07 -1.19 -9.53
N ARG A 377 -41.60 -1.55 -8.34
CA ARG A 377 -42.43 -1.81 -7.15
C ARG A 377 -41.99 -0.92 -5.99
N THR A 378 -42.91 -0.11 -5.48
CA THR A 378 -42.69 0.67 -4.25
C THR A 378 -42.94 -0.19 -3.01
N ILE A 379 -41.89 -0.31 -2.21
CA ILE A 379 -41.85 -1.04 -0.94
C ILE A 379 -42.11 -0.05 0.19
N THR A 380 -43.10 -0.38 1.01
CA THR A 380 -43.45 0.31 2.25
C THR A 380 -43.44 -0.67 3.42
N ASN A 381 -43.40 -0.16 4.65
CA ASN A 381 -43.34 -0.98 5.85
C ASN A 381 -44.42 -0.62 6.88
N SER A 382 -45.69 -0.90 6.55
CA SER A 382 -46.81 -0.71 7.47
C SER A 382 -46.83 -1.75 8.60
N THR A 383 -47.23 -1.35 9.80
CA THR A 383 -47.19 -2.19 11.02
C THR A 383 -48.34 -3.19 11.13
N GLY A 384 -49.43 -3.00 10.38
CA GLY A 384 -50.58 -3.90 10.35
C GLY A 384 -50.26 -5.27 9.73
N ASN A 385 -50.94 -6.32 10.21
CA ASN A 385 -50.78 -7.67 9.67
C ASN A 385 -51.12 -7.71 8.18
N GLY A 386 -50.28 -8.39 7.40
CA GLY A 386 -50.42 -8.49 5.95
C GLY A 386 -50.17 -7.21 5.15
N ASN A 387 -49.69 -6.12 5.78
CA ASN A 387 -49.55 -4.82 5.11
C ASN A 387 -48.10 -4.41 4.78
N SER A 388 -47.09 -5.01 5.40
CA SER A 388 -45.68 -4.69 5.13
C SER A 388 -45.21 -5.30 3.82
N ARG A 389 -44.98 -4.46 2.81
CA ARG A 389 -44.38 -4.88 1.53
C ARG A 389 -42.92 -5.25 1.72
N LEU A 390 -42.22 -4.62 2.66
CA LEU A 390 -40.84 -4.95 3.04
C LEU A 390 -40.73 -6.40 3.52
N PHE A 391 -41.47 -6.79 4.56
CA PHE A 391 -41.44 -8.18 5.02
C PHE A 391 -42.08 -9.13 4.00
N GLY A 392 -43.03 -8.64 3.20
CA GLY A 392 -43.53 -9.33 2.02
C GLY A 392 -42.41 -9.80 1.08
N ALA A 393 -41.40 -8.95 0.83
CA ALA A 393 -40.30 -9.27 -0.07
C ALA A 393 -39.48 -10.46 0.43
N TYR A 394 -39.32 -10.57 1.75
CA TYR A 394 -38.59 -11.66 2.39
C TYR A 394 -39.39 -12.96 2.55
N TYR A 395 -40.67 -12.88 2.93
CA TYR A 395 -41.50 -14.04 3.29
C TYR A 395 -42.35 -14.60 2.14
N SER A 396 -42.43 -13.91 0.99
CA SER A 396 -43.14 -14.45 -0.18
C SER A 396 -42.37 -15.61 -0.80
N SER A 397 -43.08 -16.66 -1.20
CA SER A 397 -42.47 -17.82 -1.85
C SER A 397 -41.82 -17.44 -3.19
N ILE A 398 -40.61 -17.96 -3.43
CA ILE A 398 -39.92 -17.81 -4.72
C ILE A 398 -40.62 -18.64 -5.81
N SER A 399 -41.18 -19.79 -5.47
CA SER A 399 -41.72 -20.74 -6.45
C SER A 399 -43.21 -20.58 -6.71
N LYS A 400 -43.97 -20.11 -5.72
CA LYS A 400 -45.43 -20.07 -5.74
C LYS A 400 -46.00 -18.69 -5.42
N LYS A 401 -47.16 -18.40 -6.01
CA LYS A 401 -48.06 -17.31 -5.61
C LYS A 401 -48.88 -17.71 -4.38
N THR A 402 -49.55 -16.75 -3.73
CA THR A 402 -50.39 -17.03 -2.54
C THR A 402 -51.60 -17.91 -2.83
N ASN A 403 -52.03 -18.01 -4.09
CA ASN A 403 -53.07 -18.93 -4.56
C ASN A 403 -52.51 -20.31 -4.97
N ASN A 404 -51.29 -20.66 -4.53
CA ASN A 404 -50.57 -21.90 -4.83
C ASN A 404 -50.18 -22.14 -6.30
N GLN A 405 -50.48 -21.21 -7.21
CA GLN A 405 -50.02 -21.31 -8.60
C GLN A 405 -48.51 -21.11 -8.70
N ASN A 406 -47.88 -21.81 -9.66
CA ASN A 406 -46.46 -21.67 -9.94
C ASN A 406 -46.15 -20.30 -10.55
N ARG A 407 -45.00 -19.74 -10.16
CA ARG A 407 -44.42 -18.56 -10.80
C ARG A 407 -43.71 -18.93 -12.11
N SER A 408 -43.66 -17.98 -13.04
CA SER A 408 -42.84 -18.11 -14.25
C SER A 408 -41.36 -18.20 -13.91
N ALA A 409 -40.52 -18.65 -14.85
CA ALA A 409 -39.07 -18.67 -14.65
C ALA A 409 -38.51 -17.27 -14.36
N LEU A 410 -39.01 -16.26 -15.08
CA LEU A 410 -38.63 -14.86 -14.88
C LEU A 410 -39.05 -14.35 -13.50
N ASP A 411 -40.28 -14.64 -13.05
CA ASP A 411 -40.74 -14.24 -11.72
C ASP A 411 -39.95 -14.94 -10.60
N LYS A 412 -39.54 -16.20 -10.79
CA LYS A 412 -38.66 -16.90 -9.84
C LYS A 412 -37.29 -16.20 -9.75
N ALA A 413 -36.74 -15.78 -10.88
CA ALA A 413 -35.49 -15.01 -10.92
C ALA A 413 -35.66 -13.67 -10.21
N ARG A 414 -36.73 -12.92 -10.50
CA ARG A 414 -37.05 -11.65 -9.82
C ARG A 414 -37.22 -11.83 -8.32
N MET A 415 -37.92 -12.86 -7.86
CA MET A 415 -38.07 -13.13 -6.42
C MET A 415 -36.73 -13.46 -5.72
N ARG A 416 -35.77 -14.09 -6.43
CA ARG A 416 -34.41 -14.32 -5.90
C ARG A 416 -33.65 -13.02 -5.79
N LEU A 417 -33.64 -12.21 -6.86
CA LEU A 417 -32.98 -10.91 -6.86
C LEU A 417 -33.62 -9.95 -5.85
N LEU A 418 -34.95 -9.91 -5.74
CA LEU A 418 -35.70 -9.07 -4.82
C LEU A 418 -35.14 -9.14 -3.40
N ARG A 419 -34.95 -10.37 -2.88
CA ARG A 419 -34.47 -10.58 -1.52
C ARG A 419 -33.07 -10.03 -1.31
N GLN A 420 -32.18 -10.20 -2.29
CA GLN A 420 -30.81 -9.72 -2.21
C GLN A 420 -30.72 -8.21 -2.41
N LEU A 421 -31.49 -7.67 -3.34
CA LEU A 421 -31.54 -6.24 -3.65
C LEU A 421 -32.13 -5.42 -2.50
N VAL A 422 -33.23 -5.88 -1.91
CA VAL A 422 -33.82 -5.27 -0.70
C VAL A 422 -32.80 -5.26 0.43
N THR A 423 -32.11 -6.39 0.65
CA THR A 423 -31.08 -6.52 1.69
C THR A 423 -29.91 -5.58 1.45
N ALA A 424 -29.43 -5.48 0.21
CA ALA A 424 -28.31 -4.64 -0.16
C ALA A 424 -28.62 -3.16 0.03
N LYS A 425 -29.83 -2.72 -0.35
CA LYS A 425 -30.30 -1.34 -0.13
C LYS A 425 -30.38 -1.00 1.35
N ILE A 426 -30.89 -1.90 2.18
CA ILE A 426 -30.98 -1.67 3.62
C ILE A 426 -29.58 -1.68 4.26
N ASN A 427 -28.68 -2.58 3.84
CA ASN A 427 -27.29 -2.56 4.28
C ASN A 427 -26.61 -1.22 3.94
N CYS A 428 -26.71 -0.77 2.68
CA CYS A 428 -26.17 0.52 2.26
C CYS A 428 -26.75 1.71 3.03
N ALA A 429 -28.05 1.70 3.32
CA ALA A 429 -28.67 2.78 4.08
C ALA A 429 -28.28 2.76 5.56
N ALA A 430 -28.16 1.57 6.16
CA ALA A 430 -27.82 1.41 7.57
C ALA A 430 -26.35 1.72 7.84
N PHE A 431 -25.45 1.25 6.98
CA PHE A 431 -24.03 1.15 7.28
C PHE A 431 -23.15 1.93 6.30
N THR A 432 -23.76 2.71 5.40
CA THR A 432 -23.13 3.23 4.18
C THR A 432 -22.65 2.11 3.25
N CYS A 433 -22.32 2.43 2.00
CA CYS A 433 -21.64 1.47 1.14
C CYS A 433 -20.79 2.11 0.06
N ALA A 434 -19.78 1.36 -0.39
CA ALA A 434 -18.84 1.80 -1.40
C ALA A 434 -19.55 2.15 -2.73
N PRO A 435 -19.04 3.13 -3.51
CA PRO A 435 -19.63 3.52 -4.78
C PRO A 435 -19.87 2.36 -5.75
N ALA A 436 -18.96 1.38 -5.80
CA ALA A 436 -19.11 0.18 -6.62
C ALA A 436 -20.37 -0.63 -6.27
N ILE A 437 -20.74 -0.70 -4.98
CA ILE A 437 -21.97 -1.36 -4.53
C ILE A 437 -23.21 -0.56 -4.94
N GLN A 438 -23.16 0.77 -4.87
CA GLN A 438 -24.27 1.62 -5.30
C GLN A 438 -24.55 1.45 -6.81
N ILE A 439 -23.48 1.37 -7.62
CA ILE A 439 -23.57 1.07 -9.05
C ILE A 439 -24.19 -0.32 -9.26
N MET A 440 -23.70 -1.34 -8.55
CA MET A 440 -24.24 -2.70 -8.62
C MET A 440 -25.72 -2.77 -8.26
N ILE A 441 -26.16 -2.06 -7.21
CA ILE A 441 -27.58 -1.94 -6.83
C ILE A 441 -28.39 -1.31 -7.95
N THR A 442 -27.88 -0.23 -8.56
CA THR A 442 -28.54 0.45 -9.68
C THR A 442 -28.68 -0.46 -10.91
N SER A 443 -27.62 -1.19 -11.25
CA SER A 443 -27.64 -2.17 -12.35
C SER A 443 -28.57 -3.35 -12.04
N ALA A 444 -28.64 -3.79 -10.78
CA ALA A 444 -29.56 -4.81 -10.33
C ALA A 444 -31.02 -4.34 -10.40
N ASP A 445 -31.34 -3.09 -10.07
CA ASP A 445 -32.67 -2.51 -10.30
C ASP A 445 -33.03 -2.52 -11.79
N GLN A 446 -32.10 -2.12 -12.66
CA GLN A 446 -32.33 -2.18 -14.12
C GLN A 446 -32.57 -3.62 -14.59
N ALA A 447 -31.77 -4.57 -14.12
CA ALA A 447 -31.93 -5.99 -14.43
C ALA A 447 -33.25 -6.55 -13.89
N TYR A 448 -33.69 -6.13 -12.71
CA TYR A 448 -34.98 -6.50 -12.15
C TYR A 448 -36.14 -6.11 -13.08
N ALA A 449 -36.07 -4.91 -13.67
CA ALA A 449 -37.09 -4.40 -14.57
C ALA A 449 -37.06 -5.11 -15.94
N THR A 450 -35.92 -5.08 -16.64
CA THR A 450 -35.84 -5.44 -18.07
C THR A 450 -34.88 -6.59 -18.37
N GLY A 451 -34.22 -7.16 -17.37
CA GLY A 451 -33.20 -8.19 -17.56
C GLY A 451 -33.75 -9.57 -17.90
N THR A 452 -32.91 -10.39 -18.53
CA THR A 452 -33.18 -11.82 -18.71
C THR A 452 -33.06 -12.58 -17.38
N SER A 453 -33.64 -13.79 -17.30
CA SER A 453 -33.51 -14.63 -16.09
C SER A 453 -32.05 -14.88 -15.70
N SER A 454 -31.15 -15.04 -16.67
CA SER A 454 -29.71 -15.23 -16.42
C SER A 454 -29.07 -13.99 -15.80
N GLN A 455 -29.29 -12.81 -16.39
CA GLN A 455 -28.78 -11.54 -15.86
C GLN A 455 -29.29 -11.25 -14.45
N ILE A 456 -30.58 -11.50 -14.20
CA ILE A 456 -31.20 -11.33 -12.88
C ILE A 456 -30.55 -12.26 -11.84
N LEU A 457 -30.31 -13.52 -12.20
CA LEU A 457 -29.67 -14.48 -11.29
C LEU A 457 -28.18 -14.16 -11.04
N ASN A 458 -27.48 -13.62 -12.05
CA ASN A 458 -26.11 -13.15 -11.88
C ASN A 458 -26.02 -12.03 -10.82
N TYR A 459 -26.85 -10.99 -10.95
CA TYR A 459 -26.91 -9.92 -9.94
C TYR A 459 -27.38 -10.43 -8.57
N ALA A 460 -28.28 -11.43 -8.54
CA ALA A 460 -28.68 -12.03 -7.27
C ALA A 460 -27.49 -12.70 -6.56
N GLY A 461 -26.60 -13.37 -7.30
CA GLY A 461 -25.37 -13.95 -6.74
C GLY A 461 -24.37 -12.88 -6.27
N GLN A 462 -24.17 -11.83 -7.05
CA GLN A 462 -23.26 -10.73 -6.67
C GLN A 462 -23.72 -10.01 -5.39
N LEU A 463 -25.02 -9.70 -5.30
CA LEU A 463 -25.58 -9.07 -4.11
C LEU A 463 -25.64 -10.02 -2.91
N ASP A 464 -25.76 -11.33 -3.12
CA ASP A 464 -25.63 -12.31 -2.04
C ASP A 464 -24.22 -12.26 -1.43
N ASN A 465 -23.17 -12.23 -2.25
CA ASN A 465 -21.80 -12.08 -1.76
C ASN A 465 -21.63 -10.82 -0.93
N TYR A 466 -22.14 -9.67 -1.41
CA TYR A 466 -22.12 -8.42 -0.65
C TYR A 466 -22.90 -8.49 0.68
N ASN A 467 -24.11 -9.05 0.67
CA ASN A 467 -24.95 -9.11 1.87
C ASN A 467 -24.40 -10.03 2.96
N ASN A 468 -23.45 -10.91 2.63
CA ASN A 468 -22.76 -11.78 3.58
C ASN A 468 -21.35 -11.30 3.94
N SER A 469 -20.82 -10.25 3.31
CA SER A 469 -19.40 -9.87 3.43
C SER A 469 -19.01 -9.25 4.78
N GLY A 470 -19.96 -8.65 5.51
CA GLY A 470 -19.71 -7.84 6.71
C GLY A 470 -20.57 -8.23 7.91
N ASN A 471 -21.09 -9.47 7.94
CA ASN A 471 -22.02 -9.93 8.99
C ASN A 471 -21.44 -9.95 10.40
N GLY A 472 -20.11 -9.97 10.53
CA GLY A 472 -19.40 -9.93 11.82
C GLY A 472 -19.16 -8.52 12.37
N GLY A 473 -19.31 -7.47 11.57
CA GLY A 473 -18.98 -6.10 11.99
C GLY A 473 -19.93 -5.56 13.06
N THR A 474 -19.44 -4.69 13.93
CA THR A 474 -20.21 -4.06 15.01
C THR A 474 -21.27 -3.11 14.45
N ILE A 475 -22.53 -3.22 14.91
CA ILE A 475 -23.59 -2.29 14.48
C ILE A 475 -23.36 -0.92 15.15
N PRO A 476 -23.36 0.19 14.40
CA PRO A 476 -23.22 1.53 14.97
C PRO A 476 -24.28 1.82 16.03
N ALA A 477 -23.85 2.34 17.18
CA ALA A 477 -24.75 2.67 18.29
C ALA A 477 -25.87 3.65 17.90
N ALA A 478 -25.61 4.52 16.91
CA ALA A 478 -26.57 5.46 16.35
C ALA A 478 -27.83 4.80 15.74
N LEU A 479 -27.75 3.53 15.33
CA LEU A 479 -28.90 2.78 14.81
C LEU A 479 -29.79 2.21 15.92
N GLY A 480 -29.39 2.37 17.19
CA GLY A 480 -30.13 1.88 18.34
C GLY A 480 -29.98 0.37 18.58
N PRO A 481 -30.63 -0.16 19.65
CA PRO A 481 -30.49 -1.55 20.02
C PRO A 481 -31.16 -2.48 19.01
N VAL A 482 -30.45 -3.55 18.64
CA VAL A 482 -30.93 -4.58 17.70
C VAL A 482 -32.12 -5.36 18.26
N GLY A 483 -32.09 -5.67 19.56
CA GLY A 483 -33.08 -6.51 20.22
C GLY A 483 -33.05 -7.97 19.76
N SER A 484 -34.03 -8.76 20.21
CA SER A 484 -34.16 -10.16 19.85
C SER A 484 -34.79 -10.37 18.47
N SER A 485 -34.48 -11.48 17.82
CA SER A 485 -35.16 -11.87 16.58
C SER A 485 -36.65 -12.20 16.83
N THR A 486 -37.53 -11.69 15.96
CA THR A 486 -38.99 -11.83 16.04
C THR A 486 -39.59 -12.31 14.70
N PRO A 487 -39.20 -13.49 14.19
CA PRO A 487 -39.62 -13.99 12.88
C PRO A 487 -41.14 -14.11 12.72
N ALA A 488 -41.86 -14.53 13.76
CA ALA A 488 -43.32 -14.64 13.73
C ALA A 488 -44.01 -13.30 13.46
N THR A 489 -43.53 -12.23 14.10
CA THR A 489 -44.03 -10.86 13.91
C THR A 489 -43.77 -10.38 12.48
N SER A 490 -42.53 -10.53 11.99
CA SER A 490 -42.20 -10.16 10.61
C SER A 490 -43.07 -10.92 9.60
N GLN A 491 -43.29 -12.22 9.83
CA GLN A 491 -44.10 -13.06 8.95
C GLN A 491 -45.58 -12.67 8.98
N ALA A 492 -46.14 -12.32 10.14
CA ALA A 492 -47.52 -11.86 10.27
C ALA A 492 -47.76 -10.52 9.55
N ARG A 493 -46.77 -9.61 9.57
CA ARG A 493 -46.83 -8.32 8.86
C ARG A 493 -46.65 -8.45 7.35
N ALA A 494 -46.05 -9.53 6.87
CA ALA A 494 -45.65 -9.66 5.46
C ALA A 494 -46.84 -9.63 4.49
N ASN A 495 -46.88 -8.63 3.62
CA ASN A 495 -47.82 -8.56 2.50
C ASN A 495 -47.37 -9.48 1.36
N LYS A 496 -47.70 -10.77 1.46
CA LYS A 496 -47.31 -11.78 0.47
C LYS A 496 -48.07 -11.65 -0.85
N VAL A 497 -49.30 -11.14 -0.81
CA VAL A 497 -50.17 -10.99 -1.98
C VAL A 497 -49.61 -9.93 -2.94
N PHE A 498 -49.06 -8.83 -2.41
CA PHE A 498 -48.42 -7.78 -3.20
C PHE A 498 -47.34 -8.33 -4.13
N TRP A 499 -46.60 -9.34 -3.67
CA TRP A 499 -45.51 -9.97 -4.42
C TRP A 499 -45.96 -11.12 -5.33
N ASN A 500 -47.25 -11.36 -5.55
CA ASN A 500 -47.71 -12.32 -6.56
C ASN A 500 -47.29 -11.94 -7.99
N THR A 501 -46.97 -10.65 -8.22
CA THR A 501 -46.55 -10.07 -9.50
C THR A 501 -45.26 -9.26 -9.30
N PRO A 502 -44.12 -9.93 -9.06
CA PRO A 502 -42.86 -9.28 -8.67
C PRO A 502 -42.31 -8.35 -9.75
#